data_AF-A0A1V9XRR2-F1
#
_entry.id   AF-A0A1V9XRR2-F1
#
_cell.length_a   1.000
_cell.length_b   1.000
_cell.length_c   1.000
_cell.angle_alpha   90.00
_cell.angle_beta   90.00
_cell.angle_gamma   90.00
#
_symmetry.space_group_name_H-M   'P 1'
#
loop_
_entity.id
_entity.type
_entity.pdbx_description
1 polymer ?
#
loop_
_entity_poly.entity_id
_entity_poly.type
_entity_poly.pdbx_seq_one_letter_code
_entity_poly.pdbx_strand_id
1 'polypeptide(L)'
;ANIELIRLLLDWGAEINTGSPIVGSPLHIALSEHADNSKEIVQLLLDNGADPNFITYTDDQKPFLKPPIGEYFLSTDSFRGHVPREDIIRLLLKFGAKIVMTLQFTDLLSEAISEKTLWTNASSVDTWMCFKDSAWSGTHTLQTKLISFDLCRTQDRLGILKTIQNVQEYPEIISLVLECCDHNWSPNVVRRSTVLMPHVREVLLARATSPQTLKHQCRMRIRQLLAGDAHELIRNVDKVDALPNYLRQYLLYEV
;
A
#
# COMPACT_ATOMS: atom_id res chain seq x y z
N ALA A 1 3.00 -24.40 2.87
CA ALA A 1 3.32 -24.44 1.42
C ALA A 1 4.60 -25.23 1.07
N ASN A 2 4.68 -25.83 -0.13
CA ASN A 2 5.82 -26.61 -0.63
C ASN A 2 6.67 -25.79 -1.61
N ILE A 3 7.91 -25.47 -1.22
CA ILE A 3 8.83 -24.62 -1.99
C ILE A 3 9.28 -25.30 -3.29
N GLU A 4 9.54 -26.60 -3.26
CA GLU A 4 10.02 -27.35 -4.44
C GLU A 4 8.97 -27.36 -5.55
N LEU A 5 7.69 -27.48 -5.18
CA LEU A 5 6.59 -27.39 -6.13
C LEU A 5 6.50 -25.99 -6.77
N ILE A 6 6.70 -24.93 -5.98
CA ILE A 6 6.70 -23.56 -6.49
C ILE A 6 7.87 -23.34 -7.45
N ARG A 7 9.08 -23.83 -7.10
CA ARG A 7 10.25 -23.79 -8.00
C ARG A 7 9.94 -24.47 -9.33
N LEU A 8 9.40 -25.68 -9.27
CA LEU A 8 9.04 -26.44 -10.47
C LEU A 8 8.04 -25.67 -11.34
N LEU A 9 6.99 -25.08 -10.77
CA LEU A 9 6.01 -24.31 -11.54
C LEU A 9 6.64 -23.09 -12.23
N LEU A 10 7.55 -22.38 -11.55
CA LEU A 10 8.24 -21.23 -12.14
C LEU A 10 9.23 -21.65 -13.23
N ASP A 11 9.95 -22.76 -13.04
CA ASP A 11 10.86 -23.32 -14.05
C ASP A 11 10.11 -23.71 -15.33
N TRP A 12 8.84 -24.12 -15.20
CA TRP A 12 7.94 -24.41 -16.33
C TRP A 12 7.27 -23.18 -16.94
N GLY A 13 7.61 -21.97 -16.48
CA GLY A 13 7.12 -20.71 -17.06
C GLY A 13 5.77 -20.26 -16.53
N ALA A 14 5.37 -20.65 -15.32
CA ALA A 14 4.17 -20.12 -14.69
C ALA A 14 4.25 -18.59 -14.55
N GLU A 15 3.19 -17.89 -14.99
CA GLU A 15 3.15 -16.43 -14.95
C GLU A 15 2.98 -15.91 -13.51
N ILE A 16 4.02 -15.26 -12.99
CA ILE A 16 4.12 -14.90 -11.57
C ILE A 16 3.22 -13.74 -11.13
N ASN A 17 2.88 -12.86 -12.08
CA ASN A 17 2.02 -11.69 -11.86
C ASN A 17 0.58 -11.94 -12.34
N THR A 18 0.16 -13.21 -12.44
CA THR A 18 -1.24 -13.54 -12.68
C THR A 18 -1.99 -13.61 -11.37
N GLY A 19 -3.22 -13.12 -11.35
CA GLY A 19 -4.02 -13.14 -10.13
C GLY A 19 -5.50 -13.05 -10.44
N SER A 20 -6.31 -13.76 -9.65
CA SER A 20 -7.76 -13.61 -9.69
C SER A 20 -8.14 -12.34 -8.93
N PRO A 21 -9.22 -11.62 -9.33
CA PRO A 21 -9.73 -10.50 -8.55
C PRO A 21 -10.03 -10.89 -7.10
N ILE A 22 -10.39 -12.15 -6.82
CA ILE A 22 -10.77 -12.60 -5.48
C ILE A 22 -9.55 -13.03 -4.64
N VAL A 23 -8.59 -13.71 -5.25
CA VAL A 23 -7.47 -14.36 -4.53
C VAL A 23 -6.19 -13.52 -4.56
N GLY A 24 -6.05 -12.63 -5.55
CA GLY A 24 -4.83 -11.88 -5.79
C GLY A 24 -3.79 -12.67 -6.58
N SER A 25 -2.58 -12.11 -6.65
CA SER A 25 -1.40 -12.77 -7.23
C SER A 25 -0.82 -13.83 -6.27
N PRO A 26 0.06 -14.74 -6.75
CA PRO A 26 0.82 -15.65 -5.91
C PRO A 26 1.46 -14.98 -4.68
N LEU A 27 1.91 -13.73 -4.83
CA LEU A 27 2.48 -12.94 -3.74
C LEU A 27 1.46 -12.60 -2.64
N HIS A 28 0.20 -12.31 -2.99
CA HIS A 28 -0.86 -12.09 -2.00
C HIS A 28 -1.12 -13.35 -1.16
N ILE A 29 -1.22 -14.50 -1.83
CA ILE A 29 -1.45 -15.79 -1.17
C ILE A 29 -0.31 -16.10 -0.20
N ALA A 30 0.94 -15.98 -0.65
CA ALA A 30 2.12 -16.25 0.15
C ALA A 30 2.20 -15.38 1.41
N LEU A 31 1.74 -14.13 1.34
CA LEU A 31 1.68 -13.22 2.48
C LEU A 31 0.52 -13.54 3.44
N SER A 32 -0.60 -14.05 2.93
CA SER A 32 -1.79 -14.37 3.75
C SER A 32 -1.72 -15.69 4.52
N GLU A 33 -0.94 -16.67 4.05
CA GLU A 33 -0.90 -18.03 4.64
C GLU A 33 -0.14 -18.07 5.98
N HIS A 34 0.69 -17.07 6.29
CA HIS A 34 1.52 -16.97 7.51
C HIS A 34 2.35 -18.22 7.87
N ALA A 35 2.67 -19.07 6.88
CA ALA A 35 3.45 -20.28 7.10
C ALA A 35 4.88 -20.00 7.62
N ASP A 36 5.49 -20.98 8.30
CA ASP A 36 6.87 -20.87 8.82
C ASP A 36 7.86 -20.50 7.71
N ASN A 37 7.70 -21.13 6.53
CA ASN A 37 8.51 -20.91 5.35
C ASN A 37 8.04 -19.77 4.42
N SER A 38 7.08 -18.93 4.86
CA SER A 38 6.57 -17.83 4.04
C SER A 38 7.65 -16.86 3.57
N LYS A 39 8.66 -16.57 4.41
CA LYS A 39 9.80 -15.71 4.03
C LYS A 39 10.54 -16.25 2.79
N GLU A 40 10.81 -17.56 2.77
CA GLU A 40 11.53 -18.19 1.67
C GLU A 40 10.68 -18.23 0.40
N ILE A 41 9.37 -18.45 0.54
CA ILE A 41 8.43 -18.43 -0.57
C ILE A 41 8.31 -17.01 -1.16
N VAL A 42 8.14 -16.00 -0.31
CA VAL A 42 8.07 -14.59 -0.73
C VAL A 42 9.37 -14.17 -1.40
N GLN A 43 10.52 -14.54 -0.83
CA GLN A 43 11.83 -14.30 -1.44
C GLN A 43 11.91 -14.91 -2.85
N LEU A 44 11.55 -16.17 -2.98
CA LEU A 44 11.58 -16.89 -4.25
C LEU A 44 10.66 -16.24 -5.29
N LEU A 45 9.45 -15.84 -4.88
CA LEU A 45 8.53 -15.16 -5.79
C LEU A 45 9.09 -13.80 -6.24
N LEU A 46 9.64 -13.03 -5.29
CA LEU A 46 10.24 -11.73 -5.59
C LEU A 46 11.50 -11.88 -6.46
N ASP A 47 12.32 -12.91 -6.28
CA ASP A 47 13.49 -13.15 -7.13
C ASP A 47 13.10 -13.46 -8.58
N ASN A 48 11.92 -14.06 -8.79
CA ASN A 48 11.39 -14.42 -10.10
C ASN A 48 10.52 -13.33 -10.75
N GLY A 49 10.45 -12.13 -10.17
CA GLY A 49 9.76 -10.99 -10.80
C GLY A 49 8.33 -10.72 -10.34
N ALA A 50 7.93 -11.21 -9.15
CA ALA A 50 6.64 -10.90 -8.54
C ALA A 50 6.50 -9.43 -8.12
N ASP A 51 5.60 -8.67 -8.74
CA ASP A 51 5.41 -7.24 -8.45
C ASP A 51 4.88 -7.02 -7.03
N PRO A 52 5.64 -6.35 -6.12
CA PRO A 52 5.22 -6.08 -4.76
C PRO A 52 4.14 -4.97 -4.65
N ASN A 53 3.85 -4.28 -5.76
CA ASN A 53 2.80 -3.28 -5.87
C ASN A 53 1.63 -3.76 -6.74
N PHE A 54 1.53 -5.07 -7.02
CA PHE A 54 0.49 -5.62 -7.87
C PHE A 54 -0.91 -5.32 -7.32
N ILE A 55 -1.81 -4.84 -8.16
CA ILE A 55 -3.21 -4.56 -7.80
C ILE A 55 -4.12 -5.24 -8.81
N THR A 56 -5.10 -6.00 -8.31
CA THR A 56 -6.14 -6.59 -9.16
C THR A 56 -7.32 -5.63 -9.29
N TYR A 57 -7.95 -5.64 -10.47
CA TYR A 57 -9.15 -4.86 -10.75
C TYR A 57 -10.34 -5.81 -10.96
N THR A 58 -11.53 -5.40 -10.54
CA THR A 58 -12.76 -6.04 -11.04
C THR A 58 -13.08 -5.58 -12.46
N ASP A 59 -14.04 -6.24 -13.10
CA ASP A 59 -14.61 -5.84 -14.40
C ASP A 59 -15.03 -4.35 -14.43
N ASP A 60 -15.40 -3.78 -13.28
CA ASP A 60 -15.74 -2.37 -13.09
C ASP A 60 -14.51 -1.41 -13.05
N GLN A 61 -13.29 -1.88 -13.33
CA GLN A 61 -12.04 -1.09 -13.21
C GLN A 61 -11.76 -0.56 -11.78
N LYS A 62 -12.37 -1.17 -10.77
CA LYS A 62 -12.15 -0.82 -9.36
C LYS A 62 -11.04 -1.71 -8.79
N PRO A 63 -10.01 -1.14 -8.12
CA PRO A 63 -8.98 -1.96 -7.48
C PRO A 63 -9.64 -2.78 -6.36
N PHE A 64 -9.78 -4.09 -6.53
CA PHE A 64 -10.55 -4.93 -5.60
C PHE A 64 -9.69 -5.32 -4.39
N LEU A 65 -8.51 -5.84 -4.68
CA LEU A 65 -7.58 -6.27 -3.66
C LEU A 65 -6.61 -5.13 -3.30
N LYS A 66 -6.19 -5.13 -2.04
CA LYS A 66 -5.19 -4.19 -1.53
C LYS A 66 -3.83 -4.59 -2.08
N PRO A 67 -2.82 -3.68 -2.13
CA PRO A 67 -1.47 -4.09 -2.50
C PRO A 67 -0.97 -5.23 -1.58
N PRO A 68 -0.01 -6.05 -2.02
CA PRO A 68 0.49 -7.19 -1.25
C PRO A 68 0.85 -6.84 0.20
N ILE A 69 1.52 -5.70 0.41
CA ILE A 69 1.86 -5.21 1.76
C ILE A 69 0.63 -4.79 2.58
N GLY A 70 -0.39 -4.23 1.94
CA GLY A 70 -1.65 -3.88 2.59
C GLY A 70 -2.45 -5.12 2.99
N GLU A 71 -2.49 -6.13 2.11
CA GLU A 71 -3.12 -7.42 2.39
C GLU A 71 -2.39 -8.16 3.52
N TYR A 72 -1.05 -8.11 3.52
CA TYR A 72 -0.25 -8.65 4.62
C TYR A 72 -0.66 -8.06 5.97
N PHE A 73 -0.76 -6.73 6.08
CA PHE A 73 -1.21 -6.06 7.30
C PHE A 73 -2.66 -6.37 7.68
N LEU A 74 -3.55 -6.64 6.71
CA LEU A 74 -4.91 -7.08 7.04
C LEU A 74 -4.95 -8.52 7.54
N SER A 75 -4.13 -9.39 6.96
CA SER A 75 -4.08 -10.80 7.33
C SER A 75 -3.44 -11.06 8.69
N THR A 76 -2.64 -10.12 9.19
CA THR A 76 -2.10 -10.21 10.55
C THR A 76 -3.23 -10.08 11.55
N ASP A 77 -3.31 -11.05 12.45
CA ASP A 77 -4.34 -11.14 13.47
C ASP A 77 -3.69 -11.71 14.74
N SER A 78 -3.54 -10.84 15.75
CA SER A 78 -3.02 -11.20 17.07
C SER A 78 -3.80 -12.36 17.69
N PHE A 79 -5.09 -12.51 17.36
CA PHE A 79 -5.96 -13.56 17.91
C PHE A 79 -5.65 -14.94 17.32
N ARG A 80 -5.16 -15.00 16.08
CA ARG A 80 -4.73 -16.24 15.40
C ARG A 80 -3.25 -16.56 15.62
N GLY A 81 -2.53 -15.70 16.36
CA GLY A 81 -1.08 -15.81 16.54
C GLY A 81 -0.28 -15.39 15.31
N HIS A 82 -0.88 -14.69 14.35
CA HIS A 82 -0.22 -14.19 13.15
C HIS A 82 0.43 -12.83 13.44
N VAL A 83 1.67 -12.87 13.92
CA VAL A 83 2.46 -11.67 14.22
C VAL A 83 3.11 -11.13 12.94
N PRO A 84 3.01 -9.82 12.65
CA PRO A 84 3.74 -9.20 11.55
C PRO A 84 5.25 -9.36 11.74
N ARG A 85 5.92 -9.91 10.73
CA ARG A 85 7.37 -10.09 10.70
C ARG A 85 8.02 -8.92 9.97
N GLU A 86 8.91 -8.21 10.67
CA GLU A 86 9.68 -7.11 10.10
C GLU A 86 10.48 -7.54 8.86
N ASP A 87 11.10 -8.73 8.92
CA ASP A 87 11.85 -9.34 7.82
C ASP A 87 11.10 -9.37 6.49
N ILE A 88 9.82 -9.73 6.51
CA ILE A 88 8.99 -9.85 5.31
C ILE A 88 8.71 -8.45 4.74
N ILE A 89 8.46 -7.47 5.61
CA ILE A 89 8.18 -6.10 5.21
C ILE A 89 9.44 -5.46 4.61
N ARG A 90 10.60 -5.62 5.26
CA ARG A 90 11.89 -5.17 4.72
C ARG A 90 12.17 -5.81 3.38
N LEU A 91 11.81 -7.09 3.22
CA LEU A 91 11.97 -7.77 1.95
C LEU A 91 11.09 -7.17 0.85
N LEU A 92 9.80 -6.95 1.11
CA LEU A 92 8.91 -6.29 0.16
C LEU A 92 9.43 -4.88 -0.21
N LEU A 93 9.89 -4.12 0.79
CA LEU A 93 10.47 -2.79 0.59
C LEU A 93 11.76 -2.81 -0.24
N LYS A 94 12.63 -3.80 -0.02
CA LYS A 94 13.85 -4.02 -0.82
C LYS A 94 13.52 -4.18 -2.30
N PHE A 95 12.47 -4.93 -2.62
CA PHE A 95 12.01 -5.15 -4.00
C PHE A 95 11.19 -4.01 -4.61
N GLY A 96 10.92 -2.95 -3.84
CA GLY A 96 10.27 -1.74 -4.35
C GLY A 96 8.81 -1.57 -3.95
N ALA A 97 8.34 -2.29 -2.92
CA ALA A 97 7.03 -2.02 -2.33
C ALA A 97 6.91 -0.54 -1.93
N LYS A 98 5.81 0.09 -2.33
CA LYS A 98 5.49 1.47 -2.02
C LYS A 98 4.46 1.50 -0.90
N ILE A 99 4.78 2.28 0.13
CA ILE A 99 3.87 2.52 1.25
C ILE A 99 3.26 3.90 1.08
N VAL A 100 1.96 3.93 0.78
CA VAL A 100 1.21 5.17 0.64
C VAL A 100 0.18 5.27 1.75
N MET A 101 0.29 6.32 2.57
CA MET A 101 -0.57 6.54 3.73
C MET A 101 -1.82 7.33 3.37
N THR A 102 -2.56 6.81 2.39
CA THR A 102 -3.84 7.33 1.94
C THR A 102 -4.92 6.28 2.15
N LEU A 103 -6.18 6.69 2.03
CA LEU A 103 -7.29 5.74 1.93
C LEU A 103 -7.29 5.15 0.52
N GLN A 104 -7.53 3.83 0.43
CA GLN A 104 -7.73 3.19 -0.86
C GLN A 104 -9.07 3.64 -1.45
N PHE A 105 -9.16 3.71 -2.78
CA PHE A 105 -10.37 4.15 -3.48
C PHE A 105 -11.64 3.35 -3.08
N THR A 106 -11.51 2.05 -2.83
CA THR A 106 -12.62 1.15 -2.47
C THR A 106 -13.18 1.38 -1.08
N ASP A 107 -12.33 1.82 -0.15
CA ASP A 107 -12.69 2.05 1.24
C ASP A 107 -13.68 3.21 1.42
N LEU A 108 -13.81 4.07 0.40
CA LEU A 108 -14.74 5.20 0.35
C LEU A 108 -16.09 4.83 -0.26
N LEU A 109 -16.18 3.87 -1.17
CA LEU A 109 -17.47 3.45 -1.73
C LEU A 109 -18.32 2.78 -0.64
N SER A 110 -17.72 1.97 0.24
CA SER A 110 -18.44 1.39 1.38
C SER A 110 -18.93 2.46 2.37
N GLU A 111 -18.10 3.45 2.69
CA GLU A 111 -18.46 4.57 3.57
C GLU A 111 -19.53 5.47 2.93
N ALA A 112 -19.37 5.84 1.65
CA ALA A 112 -20.32 6.65 0.90
C ALA A 112 -21.66 5.91 0.67
N ILE A 113 -21.64 4.58 0.52
CA ILE A 113 -22.85 3.76 0.46
C ILE A 113 -23.53 3.70 1.85
N SER A 114 -22.76 3.63 2.95
CA SER A 114 -23.32 3.72 4.31
C SER A 114 -23.88 5.12 4.64
N GLU A 115 -23.33 6.18 4.06
CA GLU A 115 -23.89 7.53 4.16
C GLU A 115 -25.09 7.71 3.21
N LYS A 116 -25.13 7.01 2.07
CA LYS A 116 -26.28 7.01 1.14
C LYS A 116 -27.54 6.42 1.78
N THR A 117 -27.42 5.53 2.77
CA THR A 117 -28.57 5.09 3.58
C THR A 117 -29.21 6.23 4.39
N LEU A 118 -28.56 7.39 4.54
CA LEU A 118 -29.14 8.61 5.11
C LEU A 118 -29.70 9.59 4.05
N TRP A 119 -29.38 9.42 2.76
CA TRP A 119 -29.95 10.19 1.65
C TRP A 119 -30.51 9.25 0.57
N THR A 120 -31.70 8.72 0.83
CA THR A 120 -32.43 7.75 -0.01
C THR A 120 -32.95 8.30 -1.36
N ASN A 121 -32.56 9.49 -1.80
CA ASN A 121 -33.04 10.06 -3.07
C ASN A 121 -31.89 10.56 -3.95
N ALA A 122 -31.02 9.66 -4.41
CA ALA A 122 -30.13 9.95 -5.53
C ALA A 122 -30.05 8.71 -6.43
N SER A 123 -31.08 8.57 -7.27
CA SER A 123 -31.16 7.63 -8.36
C SER A 123 -30.16 7.99 -9.46
N SER A 124 -28.94 7.49 -9.32
CA SER A 124 -28.10 6.96 -10.40
C SER A 124 -26.67 6.81 -9.87
N VAL A 125 -26.01 5.73 -10.26
CA VAL A 125 -24.61 5.41 -9.92
C VAL A 125 -23.65 6.12 -10.90
N ASP A 126 -24.18 6.76 -11.95
CA ASP A 126 -23.40 7.39 -13.02
C ASP A 126 -22.78 8.74 -12.65
N THR A 127 -23.19 9.34 -11.52
CA THR A 127 -22.80 10.71 -11.17
C THR A 127 -21.33 10.86 -10.79
N TRP A 128 -20.62 9.77 -10.44
CA TRP A 128 -19.20 9.84 -10.05
C TRP A 128 -18.24 9.83 -11.24
N MET A 129 -18.58 9.16 -12.35
CA MET A 129 -17.76 9.23 -13.59
C MET A 129 -17.90 10.58 -14.30
N CYS A 130 -19.04 11.25 -14.19
CA CYS A 130 -19.24 12.61 -14.73
C CYS A 130 -18.42 13.70 -14.02
N PHE A 131 -17.87 13.45 -12.82
CA PHE A 131 -17.13 14.46 -12.05
C PHE A 131 -15.74 14.79 -12.63
N LYS A 132 -15.22 13.97 -13.56
CA LYS A 132 -13.96 14.25 -14.25
C LYS A 132 -14.11 15.28 -15.37
N ASP A 133 -15.28 15.35 -16.02
CA ASP A 133 -15.43 16.06 -17.30
C ASP A 133 -16.57 17.10 -17.37
N SER A 134 -17.41 17.26 -16.34
CA SER A 134 -18.52 18.23 -16.40
C SER A 134 -18.26 19.51 -15.62
N ALA A 135 -18.06 20.59 -16.36
CA ALA A 135 -18.18 21.96 -15.87
C ALA A 135 -19.59 22.18 -15.32
N TRP A 136 -19.64 22.39 -14.00
CA TRP A 136 -20.44 23.40 -13.32
C TRP A 136 -21.93 23.54 -13.70
N SER A 137 -22.83 23.04 -12.85
CA SER A 137 -24.02 23.81 -12.51
C SER A 137 -24.51 23.45 -11.10
N GLY A 138 -25.07 24.42 -10.39
CA GLY A 138 -25.94 24.15 -9.25
C GLY A 138 -25.34 24.36 -7.86
N THR A 139 -25.93 25.33 -7.19
CA THR A 139 -25.80 25.72 -5.78
C THR A 139 -26.32 24.64 -4.83
N HIS A 140 -25.43 23.88 -4.18
CA HIS A 140 -25.68 23.35 -2.84
C HIS A 140 -24.34 23.13 -2.13
N THR A 141 -24.21 23.81 -0.99
CA THR A 141 -23.19 23.73 0.09
C THR A 141 -21.71 23.60 -0.31
N LEU A 142 -21.00 24.74 -0.23
CA LEU A 142 -19.53 24.81 -0.35
C LEU A 142 -18.78 23.83 0.57
N GLN A 143 -19.39 23.44 1.70
CA GLN A 143 -18.79 22.54 2.69
C GLN A 143 -18.74 21.08 2.20
N THR A 144 -19.79 20.58 1.53
CA THR A 144 -19.74 19.26 0.86
C THR A 144 -18.85 19.30 -0.38
N LYS A 145 -18.77 20.43 -1.08
CA LYS A 145 -17.85 20.64 -2.22
C LYS A 145 -16.38 20.63 -1.82
N LEU A 146 -16.01 21.21 -0.67
CA LEU A 146 -14.64 21.13 -0.16
C LEU A 146 -14.30 19.72 0.34
N ILE A 147 -15.24 19.07 1.04
CA ILE A 147 -15.04 17.71 1.56
C ILE A 147 -14.83 16.73 0.40
N SER A 148 -15.64 16.78 -0.66
CA SER A 148 -15.49 15.89 -1.83
C SER A 148 -14.23 16.18 -2.65
N PHE A 149 -13.81 17.44 -2.76
CA PHE A 149 -12.61 17.82 -3.50
C PHE A 149 -11.31 17.40 -2.79
N ASP A 150 -11.24 17.55 -1.47
CA ASP A 150 -10.11 17.08 -0.66
C ASP A 150 -10.05 15.54 -0.63
N LEU A 151 -11.20 14.86 -0.54
CA LEU A 151 -11.29 13.40 -0.51
C LEU A 151 -10.83 12.74 -1.82
N CYS A 152 -11.03 13.42 -2.96
CA CYS A 152 -10.57 12.97 -4.28
C CYS A 152 -9.06 13.19 -4.52
N ARG A 153 -8.46 14.24 -3.93
CA ARG A 153 -7.02 14.49 -4.05
C ARG A 153 -6.16 13.59 -3.17
N THR A 154 -6.74 12.96 -2.16
CA THR A 154 -6.04 12.11 -1.20
C THR A 154 -6.13 10.62 -1.50
N GLN A 155 -6.42 10.26 -2.76
CA GLN A 155 -6.65 8.87 -3.17
C GLN A 155 -5.40 8.29 -3.80
N ASP A 156 -4.99 7.11 -3.33
CA ASP A 156 -4.00 6.30 -4.01
C ASP A 156 -4.49 4.85 -4.10
N ARG A 157 -4.17 4.18 -5.20
CA ARG A 157 -4.48 2.76 -5.39
C ARG A 157 -3.71 1.90 -4.39
N LEU A 158 -2.58 2.41 -3.88
CA LEU A 158 -1.70 1.76 -2.90
C LEU A 158 -1.96 2.20 -1.45
N GLY A 159 -3.08 2.86 -1.16
CA GLY A 159 -3.40 3.37 0.17
C GLY A 159 -3.52 2.27 1.24
N ILE A 160 -2.69 2.32 2.29
CA ILE A 160 -2.65 1.31 3.37
C ILE A 160 -3.29 1.79 4.69
N LEU A 161 -3.93 2.96 4.74
CA LEU A 161 -4.32 3.56 6.01
C LEU A 161 -5.30 2.69 6.83
N LYS A 162 -6.27 2.04 6.18
CA LYS A 162 -7.19 1.10 6.87
C LYS A 162 -6.51 -0.21 7.23
N THR A 163 -5.46 -0.63 6.51
CA THR A 163 -4.82 -1.94 6.73
C THR A 163 -3.88 -1.94 7.93
N ILE A 164 -3.35 -0.76 8.29
CA ILE A 164 -2.50 -0.58 9.46
C ILE A 164 -3.23 -0.96 10.76
N GLN A 165 -4.57 -1.05 10.76
CA GLN A 165 -5.38 -1.32 11.95
C GLN A 165 -4.85 -2.46 12.81
N ASN A 166 -4.47 -3.58 12.19
CA ASN A 166 -4.07 -4.80 12.89
C ASN A 166 -2.59 -4.79 13.31
N VAL A 167 -1.83 -3.80 12.86
CA VAL A 167 -0.38 -3.68 13.09
C VAL A 167 -0.05 -2.57 14.10
N GLN A 168 -1.07 -1.82 14.55
CA GLN A 168 -0.91 -0.67 15.46
C GLN A 168 -0.28 -1.00 16.81
N GLU A 169 -0.37 -2.26 17.24
CA GLU A 169 0.19 -2.73 18.50
C GLU A 169 1.71 -2.93 18.43
N TYR A 170 2.29 -2.91 17.22
CA TYR A 170 3.71 -3.19 16.99
C TYR A 170 4.48 -1.91 16.65
N PRO A 171 5.15 -1.26 17.62
CA PRO A 171 5.81 0.03 17.42
C PRO A 171 6.94 -0.03 16.38
N GLU A 172 7.67 -1.14 16.31
CA GLU A 172 8.76 -1.36 15.35
C GLU A 172 8.26 -1.33 13.91
N ILE A 173 7.09 -1.92 13.66
CA ILE A 173 6.47 -1.94 12.33
C ILE A 173 5.93 -0.55 11.98
N ILE A 174 5.34 0.16 12.94
CA ILE A 174 4.89 1.54 12.73
C ILE A 174 6.07 2.47 12.43
N SER A 175 7.21 2.33 13.11
CA SER A 175 8.41 3.10 12.79
C SER A 175 8.93 2.78 11.39
N LEU A 176 8.97 1.49 11.01
CA LEU A 176 9.37 1.07 9.67
C LEU A 176 8.45 1.67 8.60
N VAL A 177 7.13 1.58 8.79
CA VAL A 177 6.13 2.18 7.91
C VAL A 177 6.43 3.68 7.74
N LEU A 178 6.62 4.42 8.83
CA LEU A 178 6.92 5.87 8.81
C LEU A 178 8.25 6.25 8.13
N GLU A 179 9.23 5.35 8.14
CA GLU A 179 10.49 5.49 7.42
C GLU A 179 10.37 5.22 5.91
N CYS A 180 9.27 4.60 5.48
CA CYS A 180 9.00 4.25 4.09
C CYS A 180 7.93 5.13 3.43
N CYS A 181 7.09 5.79 4.23
CA CYS A 181 5.98 6.57 3.73
C CYS A 181 6.44 7.73 2.83
N ASP A 182 5.71 7.93 1.74
CA ASP A 182 5.80 9.14 0.95
C ASP A 182 5.27 10.36 1.74
N HIS A 183 5.79 11.53 1.43
CA HIS A 183 5.52 12.80 2.08
C HIS A 183 4.18 13.44 1.69
N ASN A 184 3.51 12.91 0.66
CA ASN A 184 2.33 13.53 0.04
C ASN A 184 0.99 13.26 0.73
N TRP A 185 0.98 12.66 1.92
CA TRP A 185 -0.26 12.44 2.68
C TRP A 185 -0.78 13.70 3.37
N SER A 186 -2.11 13.86 3.40
CA SER A 186 -2.73 15.02 4.05
C SER A 186 -2.96 14.75 5.55
N PRO A 187 -2.60 15.68 6.45
CA PRO A 187 -2.87 15.53 7.88
C PRO A 187 -4.36 15.33 8.21
N ASN A 188 -5.25 15.85 7.35
CA ASN A 188 -6.69 15.76 7.54
C ASN A 188 -7.22 14.31 7.40
N VAL A 189 -6.60 13.51 6.54
CA VAL A 189 -6.96 12.08 6.38
C VAL A 189 -6.66 11.30 7.65
N VAL A 190 -5.50 11.54 8.26
CA VAL A 190 -5.10 10.90 9.52
C VAL A 190 -6.00 11.36 10.68
N ARG A 191 -6.37 12.66 10.74
CA ARG A 191 -7.27 13.19 11.78
C ARG A 191 -8.66 12.56 11.76
N ARG A 192 -9.22 12.34 10.56
CA ARG A 192 -10.57 11.81 10.37
C ARG A 192 -10.65 10.29 10.50
N SER A 193 -9.52 9.60 10.52
CA SER A 193 -9.49 8.14 10.63
C SER A 193 -9.95 7.69 12.02
N THR A 194 -11.07 6.98 12.05
CA THR A 194 -11.61 6.29 13.23
C THR A 194 -10.89 4.97 13.52
N VAL A 195 -10.15 4.45 12.53
CA VAL A 195 -9.46 3.16 12.58
C VAL A 195 -8.20 3.21 13.46
N LEU A 196 -7.60 4.39 13.63
CA LEU A 196 -6.33 4.54 14.32
C LEU A 196 -6.48 4.65 15.86
N MET A 197 -5.59 4.00 16.60
CA MET A 197 -5.41 4.22 18.03
C MET A 197 -4.92 5.65 18.29
N PRO A 198 -5.30 6.28 19.43
CA PRO A 198 -4.92 7.65 19.74
C PRO A 198 -3.41 7.91 19.65
N HIS A 199 -2.60 7.04 20.25
CA HIS A 199 -1.14 7.17 20.25
C HIS A 199 -0.54 7.10 18.83
N VAL A 200 -0.95 6.10 18.03
CA VAL A 200 -0.48 5.97 16.65
C VAL A 200 -0.90 7.17 15.81
N ARG A 201 -2.15 7.63 15.96
CA ARG A 201 -2.65 8.83 15.28
C ARG A 201 -1.79 10.05 15.58
N GLU A 202 -1.41 10.28 16.84
CA GLU A 202 -0.54 11.40 17.23
C GLU A 202 0.84 11.33 16.55
N VAL A 203 1.46 10.15 16.51
CA VAL A 203 2.76 9.94 15.84
C VAL A 203 2.65 10.21 14.34
N LEU A 204 1.63 9.68 13.68
CA LEU A 204 1.39 9.91 12.25
C LEU A 204 1.12 11.40 11.97
N LEU A 205 0.35 12.08 12.82
CA LEU A 205 0.08 13.51 12.69
C LEU A 205 1.34 14.36 12.88
N ALA A 206 2.14 14.07 13.91
CA ALA A 206 3.40 14.76 14.15
C ALA A 206 4.35 14.61 12.96
N ARG A 207 4.37 13.43 12.34
CA ARG A 207 5.15 13.15 11.14
C ARG A 207 4.61 13.87 9.89
N ALA A 208 3.29 14.04 9.77
CA ALA A 208 2.66 14.73 8.65
C ALA A 208 2.77 16.26 8.75
N THR A 209 2.88 16.83 9.96
CA THR A 209 3.01 18.28 10.18
C THR A 209 4.45 18.77 10.24
N SER A 210 5.42 17.87 10.41
CA SER A 210 6.84 18.21 10.43
C SER A 210 7.51 17.98 9.07
N PRO A 211 8.42 18.87 8.64
CA PRO A 211 9.19 18.64 7.42
C PRO A 211 10.08 17.41 7.58
N GLN A 212 10.08 16.52 6.58
CA GLN A 212 10.91 15.33 6.62
C GLN A 212 12.40 15.68 6.50
N THR A 213 13.26 14.86 7.11
CA THR A 213 14.71 15.05 6.98
C THR A 213 15.14 14.95 5.52
N LEU A 214 16.14 15.75 5.13
CA LEU A 214 16.69 15.71 3.77
C LEU A 214 17.16 14.29 3.40
N LYS A 215 17.72 13.54 4.36
CA LYS A 215 18.10 12.14 4.21
C LYS A 215 16.94 11.27 3.69
N HIS A 216 15.77 11.39 4.31
CA HIS A 216 14.55 10.65 3.90
C HIS A 216 14.06 11.10 2.53
N GLN A 217 13.98 12.41 2.29
CA GLN A 217 13.54 12.95 1.00
C GLN A 217 14.44 12.47 -0.14
N CYS A 218 15.75 12.47 0.06
CA CYS A 218 16.72 11.92 -0.88
C CYS A 218 16.48 10.44 -1.13
N ARG A 219 16.27 9.63 -0.06
CA ARG A 219 15.96 8.20 -0.19
C ARG A 219 14.75 7.97 -1.08
N MET A 220 13.64 8.65 -0.79
CA MET A 220 12.39 8.51 -1.53
C MET A 220 12.54 8.94 -2.98
N ARG A 221 13.20 10.09 -3.20
CA ARG A 221 13.40 10.62 -4.55
C ARG A 221 14.31 9.73 -5.40
N ILE A 222 15.41 9.25 -4.84
CA ILE A 222 16.32 8.32 -5.53
C ILE A 222 15.59 7.02 -5.86
N ARG A 223 14.86 6.44 -4.91
CA ARG A 223 14.07 5.23 -5.15
C ARG A 223 13.01 5.45 -6.23
N GLN A 224 12.32 6.59 -6.26
CA GLN A 224 11.37 6.92 -7.32
C GLN A 224 12.03 7.03 -8.71
N LEU A 225 13.27 7.51 -8.79
CA LEU A 225 14.01 7.59 -10.04
C LEU A 225 14.53 6.23 -10.52
N LEU A 226 14.86 5.33 -9.58
CA LEU A 226 15.40 4.01 -9.89
C LEU A 226 14.32 2.93 -10.03
N ALA A 227 13.14 3.13 -9.45
CA ALA A 227 11.98 2.24 -9.55
C ALA A 227 11.11 2.67 -10.75
N GLY A 228 11.55 2.30 -11.96
CA GLY A 228 10.68 2.27 -13.13
C GLY A 228 9.60 1.21 -12.91
N ASP A 229 10.00 -0.06 -12.98
CA ASP A 229 9.18 -1.22 -12.65
C ASP A 229 9.65 -1.95 -11.37
N ALA A 230 8.79 -2.81 -10.82
CA ALA A 230 9.17 -3.74 -9.76
C ALA A 230 10.39 -4.58 -10.16
N HIS A 231 11.26 -4.94 -9.21
CA HIS A 231 12.54 -5.67 -9.42
C HIS A 231 13.67 -4.89 -10.10
N GLU A 232 13.40 -3.79 -10.79
CA GLU A 232 14.46 -2.98 -11.39
C GLU A 232 15.27 -2.23 -10.34
N LEU A 233 14.67 -1.94 -9.18
CA LEU A 233 15.33 -1.13 -8.15
C LEU A 233 16.66 -1.75 -7.68
N ILE A 234 16.68 -3.04 -7.34
CA ILE A 234 17.90 -3.72 -6.88
C ILE A 234 18.95 -3.71 -8.00
N ARG A 235 18.54 -4.11 -9.21
CA ARG A 235 19.41 -4.14 -10.40
C ARG A 235 19.98 -2.76 -10.73
N ASN A 236 19.18 -1.71 -10.58
CA ASN A 236 19.56 -0.34 -10.89
C ASN A 236 20.45 0.24 -9.79
N VAL A 237 20.20 -0.10 -8.52
CA VAL A 237 21.09 0.29 -7.41
C VAL A 237 22.46 -0.37 -7.56
N ASP A 238 22.52 -1.66 -7.91
CA ASP A 238 23.78 -2.37 -8.10
C ASP A 238 24.57 -1.88 -9.32
N LYS A 239 23.91 -1.33 -10.35
CA LYS A 239 24.58 -0.67 -11.48
C LYS A 239 25.22 0.67 -11.11
N VAL A 240 24.83 1.28 -9.98
CA VAL A 240 25.45 2.54 -9.53
C VAL A 240 26.74 2.20 -8.78
N ASP A 241 27.79 1.86 -9.53
CA ASP A 241 29.11 1.49 -9.01
C ASP A 241 29.74 2.57 -8.11
N ALA A 242 29.28 3.81 -8.21
CA ALA A 242 29.80 4.96 -7.46
C ALA A 242 29.19 5.13 -6.05
N LEU A 243 28.21 4.31 -5.64
CA LEU A 243 27.53 4.50 -4.36
C LEU A 243 28.25 3.77 -3.20
N PRO A 244 28.59 4.45 -2.09
CA PRO A 244 29.09 3.80 -0.88
C PRO A 244 28.15 2.70 -0.36
N ASN A 245 28.72 1.60 0.15
CA ASN A 245 27.96 0.45 0.67
C ASN A 245 26.86 0.82 1.66
N TYR A 246 27.15 1.78 2.57
CA TYR A 246 26.17 2.24 3.54
C TYR A 246 24.95 2.93 2.89
N LEU A 247 25.17 3.73 1.85
CA LEU A 247 24.08 4.37 1.12
C LEU A 247 23.28 3.34 0.32
N ARG A 248 23.93 2.28 -0.18
CA ARG A 248 23.25 1.17 -0.86
C ARG A 248 22.30 0.44 0.09
N GLN A 249 22.81 0.03 1.26
CA GLN A 249 21.99 -0.62 2.28
C GLN A 249 20.86 0.29 2.75
N TYR A 250 21.13 1.60 2.90
CA TYR A 250 20.11 2.58 3.23
C TYR A 250 19.03 2.67 2.15
N LEU A 251 19.38 2.69 0.85
CA LEU A 251 18.38 2.67 -0.22
C LEU A 251 17.56 1.37 -0.26
N LEU A 252 18.14 0.23 0.11
CA LEU A 252 17.53 -1.10 0.06
C LEU A 252 16.82 -1.54 1.37
N TYR A 253 16.79 -0.70 2.41
CA TYR A 253 16.19 -1.04 3.72
C TYR A 253 16.88 -2.19 4.46
N GLU A 254 18.19 -2.38 4.21
CA GLU A 254 19.02 -3.41 4.86
C GLU A 254 19.74 -2.92 6.13
N VAL A 255 19.57 -1.64 6.49
CA VAL A 255 20.13 -0.99 7.70
C VAL A 255 19.07 -0.88 8.79
#